data_AF-A0A0D2CDG6-F1
#
_entry.id   AF-A0A0D2CDG6-F1
#
_cell.length_a   1.000
_cell.length_b   1.000
_cell.length_c   1.000
_cell.angle_alpha   90.00
_cell.angle_beta   90.00
_cell.angle_gamma   90.00
#
_symmetry.space_group_name_H-M   'P 1'
#
loop_
_entity.id
_entity.type
_entity.pdbx_description
1 polymer ?
#
loop_
_entity_poly.entity_id
_entity_poly.type
_entity_poly.pdbx_seq_one_letter_code
_entity_poly.pdbx_strand_id
1 'polypeptide(L)'
;MKFGQDFEAALARGEYPTDWVNSAISYKKLKKCIKRVQQELLSLGLDKDTLDALWKRVGSDGSGADGRTTDSYLQYTVEDGEKVSFTPKLTIVVDPRDGSPMDAWLSPDTRRILRRLARSSNPSIDRYQRQDESPDGKPRLPNEYYSGWDTMDKRNGQSLDNEEERPLNTVEVPLTADSEFFQTLRRELACLDDLQQAEYDRLKEEITRLGSELRALRASKSKRSKKEVEVWRKVFELYSDAEVFLSSHEVDAGARDAAHAQKQFQVFNQSLAAQQKKDVLKLGQEANGALSRFLRINVNLLRLIRFQEINRIALSKIMKKFDKRTALHAKTSVARSLTKASPFMVEDLAKATCFTISEEVLNIIPQLNDYLCPICFTISWRPIRLRCGHLFCIRCMVVLQREEKDHCPLCREEVVMEATEKNIDKTMVKFLKDNFKDDVKEKQRQNEIAAGIDQWGAAYEHAQMQKCVVM
;
A
#
# COMPACT_ATOMS: atom_id res chain seq x y z
N MET A 1 26.69 -9.74 6.55
CA MET A 1 26.85 -10.05 5.11
C MET A 1 25.73 -10.92 4.53
N LYS A 2 24.84 -11.49 5.38
CA LYS A 2 23.81 -12.48 5.02
C LYS A 2 22.75 -12.02 3.99
N PHE A 3 22.15 -10.84 4.17
CA PHE A 3 20.97 -10.42 3.38
C PHE A 3 21.12 -10.47 1.86
N GLY A 4 22.28 -10.11 1.29
CA GLY A 4 22.45 -10.15 -0.18
C GLY A 4 22.45 -11.58 -0.74
N GLN A 5 22.99 -12.55 0.03
CA GLN A 5 22.93 -13.97 -0.30
C GLN A 5 21.53 -14.52 -0.03
N ASP A 6 20.89 -14.10 1.08
CA ASP A 6 19.52 -14.49 1.41
C ASP A 6 18.52 -14.02 0.35
N PHE A 7 18.71 -12.82 -0.22
CA PHE A 7 17.88 -12.25 -1.29
C PHE A 7 18.00 -13.06 -2.58
N GLU A 8 19.22 -13.34 -3.04
CA GLU A 8 19.43 -14.19 -4.23
C GLU A 8 18.92 -15.61 -4.02
N ALA A 9 19.12 -16.17 -2.83
CA ALA A 9 18.58 -17.47 -2.48
C ALA A 9 17.04 -17.45 -2.43
N ALA A 10 16.43 -16.34 -2.01
CA ALA A 10 14.97 -16.18 -2.02
C ALA A 10 14.41 -16.06 -3.45
N LEU A 11 15.12 -15.40 -4.37
CA LEU A 11 14.78 -15.37 -5.79
C LEU A 11 14.93 -16.76 -6.43
N ALA A 12 16.02 -17.48 -6.11
CA ALA A 12 16.26 -18.83 -6.63
C ALA A 12 15.24 -19.86 -6.11
N ARG A 13 14.81 -19.75 -4.85
CA ARG A 13 13.80 -20.65 -4.25
C ARG A 13 12.37 -20.34 -4.67
N GLY A 14 12.09 -19.16 -5.20
CA GLY A 14 10.73 -18.66 -5.39
C GLY A 14 10.03 -19.11 -6.67
N GLU A 15 10.65 -19.98 -7.49
CA GLU A 15 10.12 -20.43 -8.78
C GLU A 15 9.62 -19.27 -9.67
N TYR A 16 10.38 -18.17 -9.71
CA TYR A 16 10.05 -17.01 -10.55
C TYR A 16 10.53 -17.22 -11.98
N PRO A 17 9.80 -16.70 -12.99
CA PRO A 17 10.29 -16.63 -14.36
C PRO A 17 11.66 -15.93 -14.44
N THR A 18 12.48 -16.32 -15.41
CA THR A 18 13.81 -15.72 -15.64
C THR A 18 13.73 -14.21 -15.78
N ASP A 19 12.69 -13.73 -16.45
CA ASP A 19 12.50 -12.31 -16.76
C ASP A 19 12.21 -11.49 -15.49
N TRP A 20 11.53 -12.10 -14.51
CA TRP A 20 11.30 -11.50 -13.20
C TRP A 20 12.61 -11.39 -12.42
N VAL A 21 13.40 -12.46 -12.40
CA VAL A 21 14.70 -12.48 -11.70
C VAL A 21 15.65 -11.45 -12.32
N ASN A 22 15.66 -11.31 -13.64
CA ASN A 22 16.47 -10.32 -14.35
C ASN A 22 16.04 -8.88 -14.08
N SER A 23 14.74 -8.65 -13.84
CA SER A 23 14.19 -7.35 -13.50
C SER A 23 14.33 -7.00 -12.01
N ALA A 24 14.66 -7.97 -11.14
CA ALA A 24 14.80 -7.75 -9.71
C ALA A 24 15.94 -6.77 -9.36
N ILE A 25 15.83 -6.12 -8.20
CA ILE A 25 16.85 -5.17 -7.73
C ILE A 25 18.21 -5.85 -7.63
N SER A 26 19.22 -5.31 -8.32
CA SER A 26 20.58 -5.84 -8.34
C SER A 26 21.36 -5.42 -7.10
N TYR A 27 21.00 -5.99 -5.94
CA TYR A 27 21.53 -5.59 -4.63
C TYR A 27 23.06 -5.60 -4.56
N LYS A 28 23.74 -6.58 -5.18
CA LYS A 28 25.21 -6.65 -5.23
C LYS A 28 25.83 -5.52 -6.06
N LYS A 29 25.24 -5.18 -7.22
CA LYS A 29 25.70 -4.10 -8.10
C LYS A 29 25.56 -2.74 -7.41
N LEU A 30 24.39 -2.47 -6.83
CA LEU A 30 24.13 -1.25 -6.06
C LEU A 30 25.08 -1.12 -4.86
N LYS A 31 25.36 -2.23 -4.16
CA LYS A 31 26.34 -2.23 -3.06
C LYS A 31 27.76 -1.87 -3.52
N LYS A 32 28.17 -2.25 -4.74
CA LYS A 32 29.47 -1.83 -5.31
C LYS A 32 29.48 -0.33 -5.58
N CYS A 33 28.38 0.22 -6.11
CA CYS A 33 28.24 1.66 -6.35
C CYS A 33 28.34 2.44 -5.03
N ILE A 34 27.67 2.00 -3.96
CA ILE A 34 27.79 2.64 -2.62
C ILE A 34 29.25 2.70 -2.13
N LYS A 35 30.06 1.67 -2.39
CA LYS A 35 31.49 1.71 -2.01
C LYS A 35 32.27 2.76 -2.81
N ARG A 36 31.93 2.96 -4.08
CA ARG A 36 32.56 4.00 -4.92
C ARG A 36 32.16 5.40 -4.45
N VAL A 37 30.89 5.61 -4.08
CA VAL A 37 30.44 6.87 -3.44
C VAL A 37 31.21 7.13 -2.16
N GLN A 38 31.36 6.11 -1.31
CA GLN A 38 32.12 6.22 -0.08
C GLN A 38 33.59 6.60 -0.35
N GLN A 39 34.22 6.03 -1.38
CA GLN A 39 35.60 6.36 -1.77
C GLN A 39 35.72 7.78 -2.33
N GLU A 40 34.74 8.23 -3.12
CA GLU A 40 34.67 9.59 -3.66
C GLU A 40 34.54 10.63 -2.52
N LEU A 41 33.62 10.40 -1.57
CA LEU A 41 33.47 11.23 -0.37
C LEU A 41 34.75 11.29 0.46
N LEU A 42 35.43 10.15 0.68
CA LEU A 42 36.72 10.11 1.38
C LEU A 42 37.82 10.89 0.64
N SER A 43 37.85 10.82 -0.70
CA SER A 43 38.83 11.57 -1.50
C SER A 43 38.64 13.08 -1.42
N LEU A 44 37.41 13.53 -1.13
CA LEU A 44 37.06 14.93 -0.89
C LEU A 44 37.27 15.34 0.57
N GLY A 45 37.69 14.43 1.45
CA GLY A 45 37.83 14.67 2.88
C GLY A 45 36.49 14.87 3.60
N LEU A 46 35.40 14.34 3.03
CA LEU A 46 34.05 14.31 3.59
C LEU A 46 33.77 12.90 4.10
N ASP A 47 34.46 12.50 5.16
CA ASP A 47 34.20 11.20 5.78
C ASP A 47 32.86 11.19 6.54
N LYS A 48 32.47 9.99 6.98
CA LYS A 48 31.17 9.79 7.63
C LYS A 48 31.01 10.65 8.90
N ASP A 49 32.07 10.76 9.70
CA ASP A 49 32.02 11.48 10.99
C ASP A 49 32.00 12.99 10.76
N THR A 50 32.70 13.47 9.72
CA THR A 50 32.65 14.87 9.26
C THR A 50 31.25 15.24 8.76
N LEU A 51 30.63 14.41 7.93
CA LEU A 51 29.28 14.65 7.43
C LEU A 51 28.23 14.58 8.56
N ASP A 52 28.31 13.60 9.46
CA ASP A 52 27.43 13.50 10.62
C ASP A 52 27.56 14.73 11.55
N ALA A 53 28.78 15.30 11.69
CA ALA A 53 29.01 16.52 12.46
C ALA A 53 28.40 17.77 11.78
N LEU A 54 28.51 17.86 10.46
CA LEU A 54 27.88 18.93 9.66
C LEU A 54 26.34 18.88 9.79
N TRP A 55 25.73 17.69 9.70
CA TRP A 55 24.28 17.53 9.88
C TRP A 55 23.78 17.85 11.30
N LYS A 56 24.57 17.56 12.34
CA LYS A 56 24.19 17.86 13.74
C LYS A 56 24.11 19.36 14.04
N ARG A 57 24.94 20.18 13.39
CA ARG A 57 24.89 21.64 13.54
C ARG A 57 23.66 22.24 12.87
N VAL A 58 23.29 21.73 11.70
CA VAL A 58 22.04 22.05 11.00
C VAL A 58 20.79 21.78 11.87
N GLY A 59 20.81 20.74 12.70
CA GLY A 59 19.70 20.40 13.59
C GLY A 59 19.65 21.17 14.92
N SER A 60 20.73 21.85 15.32
CA SER A 60 20.83 22.50 16.63
C SER A 60 20.51 24.00 16.62
N ASP A 61 20.55 24.66 15.45
CA ASP A 61 20.18 26.07 15.25
C ASP A 61 18.70 26.26 14.83
N GLY A 62 17.92 25.17 14.74
CA GLY A 62 16.58 25.14 14.15
C GLY A 62 15.40 25.15 15.12
N SER A 63 15.54 25.58 16.38
CA SER A 63 14.41 25.74 17.30
C SER A 63 13.95 27.20 17.43
N GLY A 64 13.75 27.87 16.29
CA GLY A 64 13.00 29.12 16.17
C GLY A 64 11.59 28.83 15.66
N ALA A 65 10.58 29.16 16.45
CA ALA A 65 9.17 29.00 16.10
C ALA A 65 8.74 30.04 15.06
N ASP A 66 9.13 29.88 13.80
CA ASP A 66 8.41 30.50 12.68
C ASP A 66 8.63 29.69 11.39
N GLY A 67 7.55 29.43 10.66
CA GLY A 67 7.47 28.48 9.54
C GLY A 67 8.15 28.96 8.24
N ARG A 68 9.37 29.48 8.30
CA ARG A 68 10.21 29.78 7.14
C ARG A 68 11.39 28.80 7.10
N THR A 69 11.60 28.17 5.95
CA THR A 69 12.71 27.25 5.68
C THR A 69 14.04 27.92 6.02
N THR A 70 14.61 27.58 7.18
CA THR A 70 15.94 28.04 7.58
C THR A 70 16.98 27.44 6.64
N ASP A 71 17.87 28.30 6.13
CA ASP A 71 18.92 27.94 5.18
C ASP A 71 19.83 26.86 5.77
N SER A 72 19.69 25.64 5.23
CA SER A 72 20.43 24.48 5.69
C SER A 72 21.87 24.55 5.16
N TYR A 73 22.86 24.60 6.06
CA TYR A 73 24.30 24.64 5.71
C TYR A 73 24.79 23.46 4.85
N LEU A 74 24.03 22.35 4.83
CA LEU A 74 24.30 21.15 4.02
C LEU A 74 22.98 20.60 3.47
N GLN A 75 22.84 20.54 2.14
CA GLN A 75 21.62 20.01 1.50
C GLN A 75 21.97 18.90 0.50
N TYR A 76 21.25 17.78 0.58
CA TYR A 76 21.28 16.72 -0.44
C TYR A 76 19.95 16.66 -1.20
N THR A 77 19.90 17.36 -2.34
CA THR A 77 18.68 17.47 -3.16
C THR A 77 18.74 16.56 -4.37
N VAL A 78 17.55 16.23 -4.87
CA VAL A 78 17.36 15.58 -6.17
C VAL A 78 16.51 16.53 -6.99
N GLU A 79 17.04 16.99 -8.11
CA GLU A 79 16.22 17.65 -9.12
C GLU A 79 15.52 16.58 -9.97
N ASP A 80 14.19 16.63 -10.03
CA ASP A 80 13.35 15.71 -10.81
C ASP A 80 12.67 16.51 -11.92
N GLY A 81 13.30 16.59 -13.09
CA GLY A 81 12.73 17.22 -14.28
C GLY A 81 12.15 16.17 -15.23
N GLU A 82 10.93 16.35 -15.72
CA GLU A 82 10.29 15.44 -16.69
C GLU A 82 11.09 15.23 -18.00
N LYS A 83 12.11 16.08 -18.25
CA LYS A 83 13.08 15.94 -19.35
C LYS A 83 14.56 16.03 -18.94
N VAL A 84 14.88 16.27 -17.65
CA VAL A 84 16.25 16.57 -17.19
C VAL A 84 16.62 15.66 -16.03
N SER A 85 17.80 15.05 -16.16
CA SER A 85 18.41 14.01 -15.35
C SER A 85 18.12 13.98 -13.84
N PHE A 86 17.98 12.77 -13.29
CA PHE A 86 18.15 12.53 -11.85
C PHE A 86 19.62 12.82 -11.49
N THR A 87 19.87 14.00 -10.93
CA THR A 87 21.20 14.40 -10.45
C THR A 87 21.11 14.75 -8.97
N PRO A 88 21.63 13.89 -8.09
CA PRO A 88 21.82 14.28 -6.71
C PRO A 88 22.83 15.44 -6.62
N LYS A 89 22.56 16.41 -5.75
CA LYS A 89 23.44 17.55 -5.49
C LYS A 89 23.73 17.64 -4.00
N LEU A 90 25.01 17.70 -3.64
CA LEU A 90 25.45 18.03 -2.30
C LEU A 90 25.89 19.49 -2.28
N THR A 91 25.16 20.31 -1.53
CA THR A 91 25.40 21.76 -1.48
C THR A 91 25.92 22.16 -0.10
N ILE A 92 27.02 22.92 -0.05
CA ILE A 92 27.63 23.43 1.19
C ILE A 92 27.65 24.96 1.16
N VAL A 93 27.21 25.60 2.24
CA VAL A 93 27.26 27.06 2.39
C VAL A 93 28.70 27.54 2.67
N VAL A 94 29.14 28.55 1.93
CA VAL A 94 30.45 29.19 2.04
C VAL A 94 30.32 30.70 2.32
N ASP A 95 31.31 31.23 3.04
CA ASP A 95 31.45 32.66 3.28
C ASP A 95 31.66 33.40 1.94
N PRO A 96 30.84 34.42 1.65
CA PRO A 96 30.93 35.20 0.40
C PRO A 96 32.25 35.98 0.24
N ARG A 97 33.05 36.17 1.30
CA ARG A 97 34.28 37.00 1.27
C ARG A 97 35.53 36.21 0.90
N ASP A 98 35.69 35.00 1.41
CA ASP A 98 36.90 34.20 1.22
C ASP A 98 36.64 32.79 0.64
N GLY A 99 35.36 32.43 0.44
CA GLY A 99 34.94 31.12 -0.02
C GLY A 99 35.22 30.00 0.99
N SER A 100 35.52 30.32 2.26
CA SER A 100 35.63 29.31 3.30
C SER A 100 34.26 28.71 3.60
N PRO A 101 34.14 27.39 3.80
CA PRO A 101 32.93 26.81 4.36
C PRO A 101 32.64 27.50 5.69
N MET A 102 31.40 27.94 5.94
CA MET A 102 31.03 28.71 7.15
C MET A 102 31.19 27.92 8.48
N ASP A 103 31.74 26.71 8.44
CA ASP A 103 31.99 25.86 9.60
C ASP A 103 33.47 25.42 9.76
N ALA A 104 34.01 25.69 10.95
CA ALA A 104 35.45 25.64 11.25
C ALA A 104 36.06 24.24 11.50
N TRP A 105 35.30 23.13 11.40
CA TRP A 105 35.78 21.77 11.75
C TRP A 105 36.11 20.86 10.57
N LEU A 106 36.45 21.45 9.42
CA LEU A 106 36.94 20.70 8.26
C LEU A 106 38.47 20.58 8.32
N SER A 107 39.01 19.43 7.93
CA SER A 107 40.46 19.25 7.80
C SER A 107 41.05 20.33 6.88
N PRO A 108 42.31 20.76 7.08
CA PRO A 108 42.95 21.75 6.22
C PRO A 108 42.89 21.38 4.73
N ASP A 109 42.97 20.08 4.41
CA ASP A 109 42.88 19.55 3.06
C ASP A 109 41.45 19.62 2.51
N THR A 110 40.44 19.23 3.30
CA THR A 110 39.01 19.36 2.93
C THR A 110 38.64 20.82 2.66
N ARG A 111 39.09 21.74 3.51
CA ARG A 111 38.85 23.18 3.35
C ARG A 111 39.52 23.72 2.07
N ARG A 112 40.70 23.24 1.74
CA ARG A 112 41.41 23.61 0.50
C ARG A 112 40.67 23.13 -0.74
N ILE A 113 40.14 21.91 -0.72
CA ILE A 113 39.35 21.33 -1.81
C ILE A 113 38.04 22.10 -2.01
N LEU A 114 37.28 22.35 -0.94
CA LEU A 114 36.03 23.12 -1.01
C LEU A 114 36.24 24.56 -1.44
N ARG A 115 37.30 25.23 -0.98
CA ARG A 115 37.68 26.57 -1.47
C ARG A 115 38.02 26.56 -2.96
N ARG A 116 38.72 25.53 -3.45
CA ARG A 116 39.00 25.37 -4.89
C ARG A 116 37.71 25.21 -5.70
N LEU A 117 36.77 24.41 -5.21
CA LEU A 117 35.45 24.22 -5.84
C LEU A 117 34.62 25.52 -5.80
N ALA A 118 34.62 26.23 -4.68
CA ALA A 118 33.95 27.54 -4.55
C ALA A 118 34.45 28.55 -5.59
N ARG A 119 35.78 28.60 -5.78
CA ARG A 119 36.44 29.50 -6.75
C ARG A 119 36.14 29.13 -8.20
N SER A 120 36.02 27.83 -8.52
CA SER A 120 35.61 27.41 -9.86
C SER A 120 34.14 27.71 -10.16
N SER A 121 33.29 27.68 -9.13
CA SER A 121 31.84 27.91 -9.28
C SER A 121 31.46 29.40 -9.26
N ASN A 122 32.22 30.25 -8.55
CA ASN A 122 31.98 31.69 -8.49
C ASN A 122 33.31 32.50 -8.55
N PRO A 123 33.70 33.02 -9.73
CA PRO A 123 34.94 33.80 -9.92
C PRO A 123 35.01 35.10 -9.12
N SER A 124 33.87 35.58 -8.61
CA SER A 124 33.75 36.84 -7.87
C SER A 124 34.46 36.84 -6.51
N ILE A 125 34.75 35.65 -5.96
CA ILE A 125 35.45 35.45 -4.67
C ILE A 125 36.88 36.03 -4.72
N ASP A 126 37.51 36.04 -5.90
CA ASP A 126 38.88 36.54 -6.11
C ASP A 126 38.99 38.07 -5.98
N ARG A 127 37.87 38.79 -6.03
CA ARG A 127 37.84 40.27 -6.05
C ARG A 127 37.97 40.88 -4.64
N TYR A 128 37.62 40.13 -3.59
CA TYR A 128 37.73 40.58 -2.20
C TYR A 128 39.11 40.31 -1.57
N GLN A 129 39.83 39.26 -2.00
CA GLN A 129 41.20 39.02 -1.51
C GLN A 129 42.22 40.06 -1.97
N ARG A 130 42.01 40.73 -3.12
CA ARG A 130 42.92 41.78 -3.61
C ARG A 130 42.77 43.13 -2.90
N GLN A 131 41.78 43.32 -2.03
CA GLN A 131 41.61 44.58 -1.28
C GLN A 131 42.30 44.59 0.09
N ASP A 132 42.78 43.44 0.59
CA ASP A 132 43.52 43.36 1.87
C ASP A 132 45.05 43.27 1.71
N GLU A 133 45.57 43.20 0.48
CA GLU A 133 47.01 43.35 0.23
C GLU A 133 47.38 44.84 0.09
N SER A 134 47.49 45.52 1.23
CA SER A 134 48.20 46.80 1.31
C SER A 134 49.72 46.55 1.31
N PRO A 135 50.56 47.39 0.66
CA PRO A 135 51.94 47.02 0.28
C PRO A 135 52.97 46.97 1.41
N ASP A 136 52.60 47.19 2.67
CA ASP A 136 53.54 47.28 3.78
C ASP A 136 53.26 46.23 4.86
N GLY A 137 54.08 45.18 4.83
CA GLY A 137 54.01 44.05 5.76
C GLY A 137 54.41 44.43 7.19
N LYS A 138 53.44 44.41 8.11
CA LYS A 138 53.67 44.10 9.54
C LYS A 138 52.51 43.29 10.13
N PRO A 139 52.76 42.19 10.88
CA PRO A 139 51.71 41.44 11.54
C PRO A 139 51.24 42.15 12.81
N ARG A 140 49.93 42.31 13.01
CA ARG A 140 49.36 42.70 14.31
C ARG A 140 49.02 41.44 15.12
N LEU A 141 49.59 41.34 16.32
CA LEU A 141 49.33 40.29 17.31
C LEU A 141 48.00 40.52 18.07
N PRO A 142 47.38 39.48 18.66
CA PRO A 142 46.11 39.56 19.37
C PRO A 142 46.32 40.02 20.82
N ASN A 143 45.55 41.01 21.29
CA ASN A 143 45.60 41.47 22.67
C ASN A 143 44.54 40.74 23.52
N GLU A 144 45.01 39.92 24.46
CA GLU A 144 44.26 39.46 25.64
C GLU A 144 44.07 40.62 26.63
N TYR A 145 42.90 40.73 27.30
CA TYR A 145 42.78 40.72 28.77
C TYR A 145 41.33 40.99 29.27
N TYR A 146 40.88 40.12 30.18
CA TYR A 146 40.02 40.29 31.38
C TYR A 146 38.70 41.11 31.39
N SER A 147 37.63 40.38 31.70
CA SER A 147 36.75 40.44 32.89
C SER A 147 36.31 41.79 33.49
N GLY A 148 34.99 41.96 33.63
CA GLY A 148 34.40 42.87 34.63
C GLY A 148 32.90 43.13 34.41
N TRP A 149 32.06 42.64 35.33
CA TRP A 149 30.62 42.87 35.38
C TRP A 149 30.25 44.28 35.89
N ASP A 150 28.96 44.62 35.68
CA ASP A 150 28.13 45.68 36.27
C ASP A 150 28.12 47.07 35.62
N THR A 151 27.00 47.43 34.97
CA THR A 151 25.91 48.20 35.61
C THR A 151 24.70 48.35 34.67
N MET A 152 23.49 48.22 35.23
CA MET A 152 22.22 48.54 34.56
C MET A 152 22.08 50.05 34.34
N ASP A 153 21.55 50.48 33.18
CA ASP A 153 20.50 51.51 33.16
C ASP A 153 19.59 51.42 31.93
N LYS A 154 18.33 51.77 32.14
CA LYS A 154 17.20 51.72 31.18
C LYS A 154 17.13 53.00 30.35
N ARG A 155 16.77 52.89 29.06
CA ARG A 155 15.57 53.49 28.41
C ARG A 155 15.75 53.77 26.90
N ASN A 156 14.64 53.54 26.20
CA ASN A 156 14.18 54.13 24.93
C ASN A 156 14.97 53.89 23.63
N GLY A 157 14.45 52.94 22.85
CA GLY A 157 13.87 53.17 21.51
C GLY A 157 14.66 53.98 20.49
N GLN A 158 15.14 53.31 19.46
CA GLN A 158 14.82 53.61 18.06
C GLN A 158 15.40 52.51 17.15
N SER A 159 14.52 52.06 16.26
CA SER A 159 14.75 51.27 15.04
C SER A 159 16.03 51.63 14.30
N LEU A 160 16.86 50.62 14.03
CA LEU A 160 17.69 50.53 12.84
C LEU A 160 17.65 49.06 12.36
N ASP A 161 16.55 48.73 11.69
CA ASP A 161 16.51 47.66 10.71
C ASP A 161 17.47 48.03 9.58
N ASN A 162 18.60 47.34 9.51
CA ASN A 162 19.40 47.13 8.30
C ASN A 162 20.56 46.16 8.64
N GLU A 163 20.22 44.95 9.09
CA GLU A 163 21.08 43.81 8.78
C GLU A 163 20.75 43.41 7.35
N GLU A 164 21.55 43.92 6.40
CA GLU A 164 21.60 43.40 5.04
C GLU A 164 21.72 41.87 5.11
N GLU A 165 20.65 41.15 4.75
CA GLU A 165 20.68 39.72 4.47
C GLU A 165 21.75 39.48 3.41
N ARG A 166 22.97 39.14 3.82
CA ARG A 166 24.03 38.77 2.90
C ARG A 166 23.62 37.45 2.26
N PRO A 167 23.47 37.38 0.93
CA PRO A 167 23.15 36.10 0.28
C PRO A 167 24.27 35.11 0.57
N LEU A 168 23.93 34.05 1.28
CA LEU A 168 24.83 32.94 1.56
C LEU A 168 25.23 32.29 0.22
N ASN A 169 26.52 32.31 -0.11
CA ASN A 169 27.00 31.63 -1.31
C ASN A 169 27.01 30.12 -1.04
N THR A 170 26.58 29.33 -2.02
CA THR A 170 26.56 27.87 -1.92
C THR A 170 27.48 27.25 -2.97
N VAL A 171 28.12 26.12 -2.62
CA VAL A 171 28.99 25.36 -3.51
C VAL A 171 28.42 23.97 -3.71
N GLU A 172 28.18 23.62 -4.97
CA GLU A 172 27.82 22.27 -5.36
C GLU A 172 29.07 21.38 -5.36
N VAL A 173 29.01 20.26 -4.64
CA VAL A 173 30.03 19.20 -4.66
C VAL A 173 29.56 18.14 -5.67
N PRO A 174 30.22 18.03 -6.84
CA PRO A 174 29.82 17.08 -7.86
C PRO A 174 30.23 15.67 -7.45
N LEU A 175 29.27 14.89 -6.98
CA LEU A 175 29.44 13.45 -6.78
C LEU A 175 29.00 12.74 -8.07
N THR A 176 29.90 11.93 -8.62
CA THR A 176 29.66 11.21 -9.88
C THR A 176 29.19 9.77 -9.61
N ALA A 177 29.69 9.15 -8.54
CA ALA A 177 29.37 7.78 -8.21
C ALA A 177 27.96 7.62 -7.62
N ASP A 178 27.41 8.68 -7.01
CA ASP A 178 26.05 8.66 -6.46
C ASP A 178 25.02 8.83 -7.58
N SER A 179 25.31 9.67 -8.57
CA SER A 179 24.57 9.78 -9.82
C SER A 179 24.48 8.42 -10.52
N GLU A 180 25.58 7.66 -10.62
CA GLU A 180 25.57 6.30 -11.17
C GLU A 180 24.71 5.32 -10.33
N PHE A 181 24.78 5.42 -9.00
CA PHE A 181 23.97 4.61 -8.09
C PHE A 181 22.48 4.85 -8.32
N PHE A 182 22.04 6.11 -8.33
CA PHE A 182 20.62 6.43 -8.42
C PHE A 182 20.07 6.29 -9.84
N GLN A 183 20.85 6.57 -10.89
CA GLN A 183 20.43 6.27 -12.26
C GLN A 183 20.25 4.76 -12.46
N THR A 184 21.13 3.94 -11.88
CA THR A 184 20.99 2.49 -11.88
C THR A 184 19.75 2.05 -11.12
N LEU A 185 19.53 2.60 -9.92
CA LEU A 185 18.36 2.29 -9.11
C LEU A 185 17.05 2.71 -9.80
N ARG A 186 16.99 3.90 -10.39
CA ARG A 186 15.82 4.39 -11.13
C ARG A 186 15.46 3.49 -12.30
N ARG A 187 16.47 3.08 -13.08
CA ARG A 187 16.27 2.12 -14.20
C ARG A 187 15.74 0.78 -13.69
N GLU A 188 16.34 0.23 -12.64
CA GLU A 188 15.89 -1.04 -12.04
C GLU A 188 14.46 -0.94 -11.49
N LEU A 189 14.10 0.18 -10.86
CA LEU A 189 12.74 0.41 -10.36
C LEU A 189 11.73 0.62 -11.50
N ALA A 190 12.08 1.33 -12.57
CA ALA A 190 11.22 1.46 -13.74
C ALA A 190 10.94 0.10 -14.40
N CYS A 191 11.97 -0.72 -14.61
CA CYS A 191 11.79 -2.08 -15.13
C CYS A 191 10.91 -2.95 -14.22
N LEU A 192 11.01 -2.78 -12.89
CA LEU A 192 10.14 -3.48 -11.95
C LEU A 192 8.69 -3.01 -12.02
N ASP A 193 8.47 -1.71 -12.19
CA ASP A 193 7.14 -1.12 -12.30
C ASP A 193 6.46 -1.60 -13.60
N ASP A 194 7.17 -1.55 -14.73
CA ASP A 194 6.71 -2.07 -16.02
C ASP A 194 6.33 -3.56 -15.94
N LEU A 195 7.17 -4.36 -15.26
CA LEU A 195 6.88 -5.78 -15.04
C LEU A 195 5.66 -6.00 -14.15
N GLN A 196 5.50 -5.23 -13.08
CA GLN A 196 4.34 -5.34 -12.18
C GLN A 196 3.05 -4.94 -12.89
N GLN A 197 3.07 -3.86 -13.66
CA GLN A 197 1.96 -3.43 -14.51
C GLN A 197 1.59 -4.54 -15.50
N ALA A 198 2.55 -5.06 -16.25
CA ALA A 198 2.29 -6.11 -17.25
C ALA A 198 1.70 -7.40 -16.64
N GLU A 199 2.18 -7.81 -15.46
CA GLU A 199 1.64 -8.99 -14.77
C GLU A 199 0.28 -8.71 -14.13
N TYR A 200 0.01 -7.49 -13.66
CA TYR A 200 -1.33 -7.08 -13.23
C TYR A 200 -2.33 -7.12 -14.37
N ASP A 201 -1.97 -6.58 -15.54
CA ASP A 201 -2.83 -6.59 -16.73
C ASP A 201 -3.13 -8.02 -17.19
N ARG A 202 -2.12 -8.90 -17.17
CA ARG A 202 -2.30 -10.33 -17.46
C ARG A 202 -3.24 -11.01 -16.46
N LEU A 203 -3.10 -10.72 -15.17
CA LEU A 203 -4.02 -11.22 -14.14
C LEU A 203 -5.45 -10.72 -14.37
N LYS A 204 -5.61 -9.43 -14.67
CA LYS A 204 -6.90 -8.82 -14.97
C LYS A 204 -7.56 -9.46 -16.19
N GLU A 205 -6.79 -9.77 -17.24
CA GLU A 205 -7.29 -10.50 -18.40
C GLU A 205 -7.75 -11.93 -18.03
N GLU A 206 -6.95 -12.67 -17.24
CA GLU A 206 -7.36 -14.01 -16.77
C GLU A 206 -8.62 -13.96 -15.91
N ILE A 207 -8.76 -12.95 -15.04
CA ILE A 207 -9.94 -12.73 -14.19
C ILE A 207 -11.17 -12.41 -15.07
N THR A 208 -11.03 -11.51 -16.04
CA THR A 208 -12.12 -11.14 -16.96
C THR A 208 -12.58 -12.36 -17.77
N ARG A 209 -11.62 -13.17 -18.24
CA ARG A 209 -11.91 -14.42 -18.95
C ARG A 209 -12.65 -15.41 -18.06
N LEU A 210 -12.19 -15.62 -16.83
CA LEU A 210 -12.91 -16.45 -15.86
C LEU A 210 -14.33 -15.94 -15.64
N GLY A 211 -14.51 -14.63 -15.49
CA GLY A 211 -15.82 -14.01 -15.36
C GLY A 211 -16.73 -14.32 -16.56
N SER A 212 -16.20 -14.26 -17.78
CA SER A 212 -16.96 -14.63 -18.98
C SER A 212 -17.39 -16.11 -19.00
N GLU A 213 -16.50 -17.03 -18.60
CA GLU A 213 -16.77 -18.47 -18.49
C GLU A 213 -17.89 -18.73 -17.46
N LEU A 214 -17.87 -18.04 -16.32
CA LEU A 214 -18.88 -18.17 -15.26
C LEU A 214 -20.23 -17.54 -15.64
N ARG A 215 -20.23 -16.39 -16.35
CA ARG A 215 -21.47 -15.78 -16.86
C ARG A 215 -22.15 -16.71 -17.86
N ALA A 216 -21.40 -17.33 -18.75
CA ALA A 216 -21.92 -18.33 -19.69
C ALA A 216 -22.50 -19.55 -18.96
N LEU A 217 -21.78 -20.06 -17.94
CA LEU A 217 -22.27 -21.15 -17.10
C LEU A 217 -23.60 -20.81 -16.42
N ARG A 218 -23.70 -19.61 -15.83
CA ARG A 218 -24.92 -19.13 -15.16
C ARG A 218 -26.09 -18.92 -16.13
N ALA A 219 -25.81 -18.44 -17.34
CA ALA A 219 -26.83 -18.23 -18.36
C ALA A 219 -27.40 -19.55 -18.92
N SER A 220 -26.64 -20.64 -18.84
CA SER A 220 -27.05 -21.95 -19.33
C SER A 220 -28.23 -22.52 -18.55
N LYS A 221 -29.28 -22.95 -19.27
CA LYS A 221 -30.51 -23.48 -18.67
C LYS A 221 -30.45 -24.98 -18.32
N SER A 222 -29.35 -25.66 -18.65
CA SER A 222 -29.15 -27.09 -18.42
C SER A 222 -29.28 -27.47 -16.93
N LYS A 223 -29.74 -28.70 -16.66
CA LYS A 223 -29.77 -29.23 -15.29
C LYS A 223 -28.34 -29.39 -14.73
N ARG A 224 -27.38 -29.71 -15.60
CA ARG A 224 -25.96 -29.85 -15.23
C ARG A 224 -25.36 -28.50 -14.82
N SER A 225 -25.55 -27.46 -15.64
CA SER A 225 -25.00 -26.13 -15.36
C SER A 225 -25.53 -25.56 -14.05
N LYS A 226 -26.83 -25.75 -13.74
CA LYS A 226 -27.40 -25.38 -12.44
C LYS A 226 -26.70 -26.04 -11.27
N LYS A 227 -26.43 -27.36 -11.36
CA LYS A 227 -25.67 -28.08 -10.33
C LYS A 227 -24.22 -27.56 -10.22
N GLU A 228 -23.59 -27.24 -11.34
CA GLU A 228 -22.23 -26.68 -11.35
C GLU A 228 -22.19 -25.25 -10.74
N VAL A 229 -23.25 -24.44 -10.92
CA VAL A 229 -23.40 -23.14 -10.24
C VAL A 229 -23.49 -23.31 -8.73
N GLU A 230 -24.22 -24.31 -8.22
CA GLU A 230 -24.25 -24.65 -6.78
C GLU A 230 -22.85 -25.03 -6.26
N VAL A 231 -22.11 -25.82 -7.04
CA VAL A 231 -20.72 -26.18 -6.72
C VAL A 231 -19.84 -24.94 -6.63
N TRP A 232 -19.93 -24.03 -7.61
CA TRP A 232 -19.19 -22.77 -7.59
C TRP A 232 -19.59 -21.84 -6.44
N ARG A 233 -20.86 -21.83 -6.05
CA ARG A 233 -21.29 -21.11 -4.84
C ARG A 233 -20.52 -21.60 -3.62
N LYS A 234 -20.38 -22.92 -3.46
CA LYS A 234 -19.59 -23.47 -2.35
C LYS A 234 -18.09 -23.14 -2.46
N VAL A 235 -17.53 -23.11 -3.67
CA VAL A 235 -16.13 -22.69 -3.89
C VAL A 235 -15.94 -21.23 -3.45
N PHE A 236 -16.84 -20.33 -3.83
CA PHE A 236 -16.77 -18.91 -3.48
C PHE A 236 -17.00 -18.67 -1.99
N GLU A 237 -17.93 -19.38 -1.36
CA GLU A 237 -18.11 -19.35 0.10
C GLU A 237 -16.80 -19.72 0.81
N LEU A 238 -16.19 -20.87 0.47
CA LEU A 238 -14.92 -21.29 1.05
C LEU A 238 -13.78 -20.30 0.80
N TYR A 239 -13.78 -19.64 -0.37
CA TYR A 239 -12.75 -18.68 -0.73
C TYR A 239 -12.90 -17.37 0.05
N SER A 240 -14.13 -16.86 0.16
CA SER A 240 -14.44 -15.67 0.95
C SER A 240 -14.14 -15.90 2.43
N ASP A 241 -14.54 -17.04 2.99
CA ASP A 241 -14.27 -17.41 4.39
C ASP A 241 -12.78 -17.55 4.70
N ALA A 242 -11.98 -17.95 3.70
CA ALA A 242 -10.54 -18.12 3.88
C ALA A 242 -9.77 -16.79 3.94
N GLU A 243 -10.36 -15.69 3.47
CA GLU A 243 -9.77 -14.34 3.55
C GLU A 243 -8.29 -14.30 3.13
N VAL A 244 -8.02 -14.90 1.96
CA VAL A 244 -6.65 -15.28 1.55
C VAL A 244 -5.71 -14.08 1.49
N PHE A 245 -6.14 -12.97 0.90
CA PHE A 245 -5.28 -11.82 0.64
C PHE A 245 -5.68 -10.57 1.46
N LEU A 246 -6.91 -10.51 1.94
CA LEU A 246 -7.44 -9.40 2.74
C LEU A 246 -8.09 -9.98 3.99
N SER A 247 -7.71 -9.47 5.16
CA SER A 247 -8.37 -9.79 6.43
C SER A 247 -9.46 -8.76 6.73
N SER A 248 -10.61 -9.22 7.24
CA SER A 248 -11.64 -8.35 7.82
C SER A 248 -11.56 -8.24 9.35
N HIS A 249 -10.67 -8.99 10.00
CA HIS A 249 -10.58 -8.99 11.46
C HIS A 249 -9.93 -7.71 12.00
N GLU A 250 -10.45 -7.19 13.12
CA GLU A 250 -10.00 -5.92 13.72
C GLU A 250 -8.49 -5.85 13.99
N VAL A 251 -7.86 -6.98 14.32
CA VAL A 251 -6.45 -7.05 14.73
C VAL A 251 -5.48 -6.95 13.55
N ASP A 252 -5.86 -7.48 12.39
CA ASP A 252 -5.00 -7.59 11.20
C ASP A 252 -5.70 -7.11 9.91
N ALA A 253 -6.66 -6.20 10.06
CA ALA A 253 -7.48 -5.68 8.97
C ALA A 253 -6.63 -5.13 7.82
N GLY A 254 -7.00 -5.51 6.60
CA GLY A 254 -6.34 -5.06 5.37
C GLY A 254 -5.53 -6.15 4.69
N ALA A 255 -4.54 -5.74 3.89
CA ALA A 255 -3.78 -6.66 3.06
C ALA A 255 -2.81 -7.53 3.85
N ARG A 256 -2.86 -8.83 3.58
CA ARG A 256 -1.98 -9.82 4.16
C ARG A 256 -0.64 -9.82 3.43
N ASP A 257 0.42 -10.06 4.19
CA ASP A 257 1.73 -10.35 3.60
C ASP A 257 1.72 -11.73 2.90
N ALA A 258 2.76 -11.99 2.10
CA ALA A 258 2.86 -13.23 1.32
C ALA A 258 2.87 -14.49 2.20
N ALA A 259 3.42 -14.44 3.42
CA ALA A 259 3.50 -15.61 4.29
C ALA A 259 2.13 -15.97 4.85
N HIS A 260 1.39 -14.98 5.34
CA HIS A 260 0.02 -15.16 5.83
C HIS A 260 -0.92 -15.55 4.71
N ALA A 261 -0.83 -14.89 3.54
CA ALA A 261 -1.65 -15.23 2.38
C ALA A 261 -1.38 -16.65 1.88
N GLN A 262 -0.11 -17.09 1.87
CA GLN A 262 0.23 -18.47 1.52
C GLN A 262 -0.41 -19.48 2.49
N LYS A 263 -0.37 -19.20 3.79
CA LYS A 263 -1.00 -20.06 4.81
C LYS A 263 -2.51 -20.15 4.61
N GLN A 264 -3.19 -19.02 4.40
CA GLN A 264 -4.64 -19.02 4.19
C GLN A 264 -5.02 -19.69 2.87
N PHE A 265 -4.24 -19.50 1.80
CA PHE A 265 -4.46 -20.20 0.55
C PHE A 265 -4.30 -21.72 0.69
N GLN A 266 -3.39 -22.19 1.54
CA GLN A 266 -3.28 -23.62 1.87
C GLN A 266 -4.52 -24.13 2.60
N VAL A 267 -5.04 -23.39 3.58
CA VAL A 267 -6.28 -23.73 4.30
C VAL A 267 -7.45 -23.83 3.32
N PHE A 268 -7.60 -22.84 2.43
CA PHE A 268 -8.60 -22.87 1.37
C PHE A 268 -8.50 -24.12 0.50
N ASN A 269 -7.29 -24.44 -0.01
CA ASN A 269 -7.08 -25.61 -0.85
C ASN A 269 -7.36 -26.93 -0.12
N GLN A 270 -7.03 -27.03 1.18
CA GLN A 270 -7.33 -28.20 1.99
C GLN A 270 -8.83 -28.38 2.17
N SER A 271 -9.56 -27.30 2.47
CA SER A 271 -11.02 -27.29 2.57
C SER A 271 -11.67 -27.69 1.24
N LEU A 272 -11.17 -27.15 0.12
CA LEU A 272 -11.64 -27.49 -1.22
C LEU A 272 -11.41 -28.98 -1.53
N ALA A 273 -10.22 -29.52 -1.26
CA ALA A 273 -9.90 -30.91 -1.48
C ALA A 273 -10.74 -31.86 -0.60
N ALA A 274 -11.02 -31.47 0.64
CA ALA A 274 -11.90 -32.24 1.53
C ALA A 274 -13.33 -32.35 0.98
N GLN A 275 -13.85 -31.27 0.38
CA GLN A 275 -15.18 -31.25 -0.25
C GLN A 275 -15.20 -32.02 -1.59
N GLN A 276 -14.10 -32.02 -2.34
CA GLN A 276 -13.97 -32.84 -3.55
C GLN A 276 -14.02 -34.35 -3.23
N LYS A 277 -13.35 -34.79 -2.16
CA LYS A 277 -13.37 -36.19 -1.71
C LYS A 277 -14.75 -36.68 -1.28
N LYS A 278 -15.60 -35.79 -0.79
CA LYS A 278 -17.00 -36.09 -0.40
C LYS A 278 -17.95 -36.18 -1.59
N ASP A 279 -17.44 -36.08 -2.82
CA ASP A 279 -18.23 -36.14 -4.07
C ASP A 279 -19.23 -34.99 -4.22
N VAL A 280 -19.09 -33.93 -3.40
CA VAL A 280 -19.95 -32.74 -3.36
C VAL A 280 -19.62 -31.80 -4.53
N LEU A 281 -18.35 -31.72 -4.93
CA LEU A 281 -17.85 -30.78 -5.95
C LEU A 281 -17.55 -31.49 -7.29
N LYS A 282 -18.55 -32.12 -7.91
CA LYS A 282 -18.41 -32.67 -9.27
C LYS A 282 -18.65 -31.60 -10.33
N LEU A 283 -17.59 -31.24 -11.05
CA LEU A 283 -17.62 -30.31 -12.17
C LEU A 283 -17.41 -31.05 -13.50
N GLY A 284 -17.99 -30.52 -14.58
CA GLY A 284 -17.63 -30.90 -15.94
C GLY A 284 -16.26 -30.42 -16.38
N GLN A 285 -15.87 -30.79 -17.60
CA GLN A 285 -14.54 -30.46 -18.14
C GLN A 285 -14.31 -28.94 -18.21
N GLU A 286 -15.26 -28.20 -18.79
CA GLU A 286 -15.17 -26.74 -18.90
C GLU A 286 -15.14 -26.05 -17.52
N ALA A 287 -16.04 -26.45 -16.62
CA ALA A 287 -16.11 -25.89 -15.27
C ALA A 287 -14.87 -26.24 -14.42
N ASN A 288 -14.25 -27.42 -14.62
CA ASN A 288 -12.95 -27.75 -14.01
C ASN A 288 -11.82 -26.90 -14.62
N GLY A 289 -11.88 -26.59 -15.91
CA GLY A 289 -10.95 -25.65 -16.56
C GLY A 289 -11.03 -24.26 -15.92
N ALA A 290 -12.24 -23.76 -15.69
CA ALA A 290 -12.49 -22.50 -14.99
C ALA A 290 -12.01 -22.55 -13.52
N LEU A 291 -12.24 -23.65 -12.79
CA LEU A 291 -11.73 -23.82 -11.43
C LEU A 291 -10.19 -23.82 -11.40
N SER A 292 -9.56 -24.52 -12.33
CA SER A 292 -8.09 -24.56 -12.47
C SER A 292 -7.54 -23.17 -12.77
N ARG A 293 -8.22 -22.38 -13.62
CA ARG A 293 -7.87 -20.98 -13.89
C ARG A 293 -8.01 -20.13 -12.63
N PHE A 294 -9.11 -20.26 -11.88
CA PHE A 294 -9.31 -19.55 -10.61
C PHE A 294 -8.16 -19.83 -9.63
N LEU A 295 -7.79 -21.10 -9.44
CA LEU A 295 -6.66 -21.46 -8.58
C LEU A 295 -5.34 -20.88 -9.10
N ARG A 296 -5.10 -20.91 -10.41
CA ARG A 296 -3.89 -20.33 -11.03
C ARG A 296 -3.80 -18.82 -10.81
N ILE A 297 -4.90 -18.07 -10.96
CA ILE A 297 -4.95 -16.63 -10.69
C ILE A 297 -4.47 -16.34 -9.26
N ASN A 298 -4.98 -17.09 -8.28
CA ASN A 298 -4.60 -16.93 -6.88
C ASN A 298 -3.12 -17.27 -6.62
N VAL A 299 -2.62 -18.37 -7.21
CA VAL A 299 -1.19 -18.74 -7.10
C VAL A 299 -0.29 -17.68 -7.73
N ASN A 300 -0.69 -17.12 -8.87
CA ASN A 300 0.06 -16.07 -9.56
C ASN A 300 0.06 -14.77 -8.75
N LEU A 301 -1.08 -14.38 -8.18
CA LEU A 301 -1.18 -13.23 -7.28
C LEU A 301 -0.26 -13.40 -6.06
N LEU A 302 -0.26 -14.57 -5.42
CA LEU A 302 0.63 -14.86 -4.29
C LEU A 302 2.12 -14.76 -4.68
N ARG A 303 2.49 -15.29 -5.85
CA ARG A 303 3.86 -15.17 -6.39
C ARG A 303 4.25 -13.72 -6.62
N LEU A 304 3.33 -12.91 -7.15
CA LEU A 304 3.56 -11.50 -7.43
C LEU A 304 3.70 -10.65 -6.15
N ILE A 305 2.82 -10.85 -5.16
CA ILE A 305 2.93 -10.21 -3.83
C ILE A 305 4.29 -10.55 -3.19
N ARG A 306 4.67 -11.83 -3.19
CA ARG A 306 5.95 -12.28 -2.63
C ARG A 306 7.15 -11.63 -3.33
N PHE A 307 7.10 -11.54 -4.67
CA PHE A 307 8.15 -10.88 -5.45
C PHE A 307 8.23 -9.38 -5.14
N GLN A 308 7.10 -8.70 -5.05
CA GLN A 308 7.01 -7.28 -4.68
C GLN A 308 7.58 -7.03 -3.28
N GLU A 309 7.22 -7.84 -2.28
CA GLU A 309 7.75 -7.74 -0.92
C GLU A 309 9.27 -7.89 -0.85
N ILE A 310 9.82 -8.92 -1.51
CA ILE A 310 11.26 -9.17 -1.52
C ILE A 310 12.00 -7.98 -2.15
N ASN A 311 11.49 -7.40 -3.24
CA ASN A 311 12.07 -6.21 -3.86
C ASN A 311 11.90 -4.95 -2.99
N ARG A 312 10.75 -4.74 -2.35
CA ARG A 312 10.55 -3.63 -1.38
C ARG A 312 11.53 -3.70 -0.21
N ILE A 313 11.75 -4.89 0.34
CA ILE A 313 12.73 -5.11 1.41
C ILE A 313 14.14 -4.80 0.89
N ALA A 314 14.48 -5.27 -0.31
CA ALA A 314 15.79 -4.98 -0.92
C ALA A 314 16.01 -3.48 -1.12
N LEU A 315 15.00 -2.75 -1.62
CA LEU A 315 15.02 -1.28 -1.76
C LEU A 315 15.24 -0.59 -0.42
N SER A 316 14.46 -0.94 0.60
CA SER A 316 14.60 -0.37 1.95
C SER A 316 15.99 -0.66 2.54
N LYS A 317 16.52 -1.87 2.34
CA LYS A 317 17.84 -2.29 2.84
C LYS A 317 18.99 -1.65 2.07
N ILE A 318 18.85 -1.38 0.76
CA ILE A 318 19.90 -0.72 -0.02
C ILE A 318 19.95 0.77 0.30
N MET A 319 18.79 1.43 0.43
CA MET A 319 18.70 2.84 0.84
C MET A 319 19.24 3.04 2.26
N LYS A 320 18.85 2.19 3.24
CA LYS A 320 19.45 2.22 4.59
C LYS A 320 20.97 2.02 4.57
N LYS A 321 21.49 1.23 3.62
CA LYS A 321 22.95 1.03 3.48
C LYS A 321 23.64 2.23 2.88
N PHE A 322 23.01 2.88 1.90
CA PHE A 322 23.50 4.11 1.28
C PHE A 322 23.68 5.17 2.36
N ASP A 323 22.63 5.51 3.12
CA ASP A 323 22.70 6.51 4.19
C ASP A 323 23.73 6.15 5.25
N LYS A 324 23.76 4.89 5.71
CA LYS A 324 24.70 4.47 6.76
C LYS A 324 26.18 4.62 6.34
N ARG A 325 26.48 4.52 5.04
CA ARG A 325 27.86 4.58 4.54
C ARG A 325 28.28 5.96 4.04
N THR A 326 27.32 6.77 3.62
CA THR A 326 27.57 8.06 3.00
C THR A 326 27.19 9.23 3.90
N ALA A 327 26.37 9.02 4.92
CA ALA A 327 25.81 10.08 5.77
C ALA A 327 25.10 11.21 4.97
N LEU A 328 24.64 10.93 3.74
CA LEU A 328 23.96 11.92 2.89
C LEU A 328 22.46 12.04 3.18
N HIS A 329 21.91 11.19 4.05
CA HIS A 329 20.47 11.15 4.42
C HIS A 329 19.50 11.16 3.22
N ALA A 330 19.93 10.56 2.11
CA ALA A 330 19.24 10.55 0.83
C ALA A 330 17.90 9.82 0.87
N LYS A 331 17.67 8.91 1.83
CA LYS A 331 16.43 8.14 1.89
C LYS A 331 15.17 9.00 1.95
N THR A 332 15.15 10.15 2.59
CA THR A 332 13.90 10.94 2.71
C THR A 332 13.59 11.73 1.45
N SER A 333 14.59 12.42 0.87
CA SER A 333 14.44 13.21 -0.35
C SER A 333 14.29 12.31 -1.59
N VAL A 334 15.15 11.29 -1.71
CA VAL A 334 15.16 10.39 -2.86
C VAL A 334 13.99 9.41 -2.84
N ALA A 335 13.58 8.88 -1.67
CA ALA A 335 12.47 7.94 -1.65
C ALA A 335 11.19 8.56 -2.19
N ARG A 336 10.91 9.84 -1.90
CA ARG A 336 9.73 10.53 -2.41
C ARG A 336 9.72 10.60 -3.94
N SER A 337 10.83 10.99 -4.56
CA SER A 337 10.93 11.07 -6.02
C SER A 337 10.91 9.68 -6.66
N LEU A 338 11.60 8.69 -6.08
CA LEU A 338 11.56 7.31 -6.57
C LEU A 338 10.16 6.70 -6.44
N THR A 339 9.42 6.96 -5.35
CA THR A 339 8.05 6.47 -5.20
C THR A 339 7.08 7.09 -6.21
N LYS A 340 7.31 8.34 -6.64
CA LYS A 340 6.51 8.96 -7.69
C LYS A 340 6.76 8.31 -9.05
N ALA A 341 8.00 7.90 -9.30
CA ALA A 341 8.40 7.26 -10.56
C ALA A 341 8.02 5.76 -10.65
N SER A 342 7.72 5.11 -9.52
CA SER A 342 7.35 3.69 -9.48
C SER A 342 6.12 3.46 -8.57
N PRO A 343 4.91 3.84 -9.02
CA PRO A 343 3.67 3.72 -8.25
C PRO A 343 3.29 2.27 -7.93
N PHE A 344 3.48 1.31 -8.84
CA PHE A 344 3.14 -0.10 -8.58
C PHE A 344 4.00 -0.72 -7.49
N MET A 345 5.26 -0.26 -7.37
CA MET A 345 6.12 -0.62 -6.25
C MET A 345 5.64 -0.08 -4.90
N VAL A 346 4.66 0.82 -4.83
CA VAL A 346 4.12 1.43 -3.59
C VAL A 346 2.64 1.06 -3.38
N GLU A 347 1.91 0.77 -4.44
CA GLU A 347 0.51 0.38 -4.38
C GLU A 347 0.33 -1.07 -3.87
N ASP A 348 -0.84 -1.31 -3.30
CA ASP A 348 -1.23 -2.59 -2.74
C ASP A 348 -1.93 -3.43 -3.82
N LEU A 349 -1.10 -4.11 -4.60
CA LEU A 349 -1.55 -4.93 -5.72
C LEU A 349 -2.52 -6.05 -5.30
N ALA A 350 -2.39 -6.52 -4.06
CA ALA A 350 -3.33 -7.47 -3.48
C ALA A 350 -4.73 -6.87 -3.41
N LYS A 351 -4.86 -5.64 -2.88
CA LYS A 351 -6.16 -4.93 -2.85
C LYS A 351 -6.75 -4.73 -4.23
N ALA A 352 -5.97 -4.22 -5.19
CA ALA A 352 -6.45 -3.95 -6.55
C ALA A 352 -6.93 -5.24 -7.24
N THR A 353 -6.17 -6.34 -7.10
CA THR A 353 -6.53 -7.63 -7.69
C THR A 353 -7.73 -8.26 -6.98
N CYS A 354 -7.81 -8.19 -5.65
CA CYS A 354 -8.95 -8.68 -4.88
C CYS A 354 -10.24 -7.94 -5.21
N PHE A 355 -10.17 -6.63 -5.39
CA PHE A 355 -11.29 -5.82 -5.86
C PHE A 355 -11.76 -6.31 -7.24
N THR A 356 -10.82 -6.50 -8.17
CA THR A 356 -11.11 -7.01 -9.51
C THR A 356 -11.75 -8.41 -9.46
N ILE A 357 -11.24 -9.32 -8.62
CA ILE A 357 -11.84 -10.65 -8.42
C ILE A 357 -13.25 -10.55 -7.84
N SER A 358 -13.48 -9.67 -6.86
CA SER A 358 -14.80 -9.47 -6.26
C SER A 358 -15.82 -8.99 -7.31
N GLU A 359 -15.46 -7.95 -8.06
CA GLU A 359 -16.33 -7.34 -9.06
C GLU A 359 -16.60 -8.25 -10.27
N GLU A 360 -15.54 -8.85 -10.82
CA GLU A 360 -15.63 -9.60 -12.09
C GLU A 360 -15.95 -11.09 -11.92
N VAL A 361 -15.76 -11.66 -10.73
CA VAL A 361 -15.90 -13.11 -10.51
C VAL A 361 -16.90 -13.43 -9.41
N LEU A 362 -16.69 -12.93 -8.18
CA LEU A 362 -17.53 -13.33 -7.04
C LEU A 362 -18.98 -12.86 -7.19
N ASN A 363 -19.20 -11.66 -7.73
CA ASN A 363 -20.54 -11.10 -7.93
C ASN A 363 -21.36 -11.78 -9.05
N ILE A 364 -20.74 -12.63 -9.88
CA ILE A 364 -21.47 -13.33 -10.95
C ILE A 364 -22.44 -14.36 -10.36
N ILE A 365 -22.01 -15.08 -9.32
CA ILE A 365 -22.79 -16.14 -8.67
C ILE A 365 -23.21 -15.63 -7.29
N PRO A 366 -24.49 -15.25 -7.13
CA PRO A 366 -24.98 -14.72 -5.87
C PRO A 366 -24.79 -15.70 -4.71
N GLN A 367 -24.26 -15.21 -3.60
CA GLN A 367 -24.10 -15.96 -2.36
C GLN A 367 -25.38 -15.86 -1.52
N LEU A 368 -25.73 -16.92 -0.81
CA LEU A 368 -26.96 -16.94 0.00
C LEU A 368 -26.91 -15.92 1.15
N ASN A 369 -25.72 -15.72 1.73
CA ASN A 369 -25.49 -14.84 2.89
C ASN A 369 -25.93 -13.40 2.65
N ASP A 370 -25.83 -12.91 1.41
CA ASP A 370 -26.22 -11.53 1.04
C ASP A 370 -27.75 -11.30 1.04
N TYR A 371 -28.54 -12.39 1.11
CA TYR A 371 -30.00 -12.34 1.02
C TYR A 371 -30.70 -12.88 2.27
N LEU A 372 -29.97 -13.05 3.37
CA LEU A 372 -30.53 -13.50 4.63
C LEU A 372 -31.35 -12.39 5.31
N CYS A 373 -32.42 -12.79 5.98
CA CYS A 373 -33.25 -11.90 6.79
C CYS A 373 -32.52 -11.61 8.11
N PRO A 374 -32.27 -10.34 8.48
CA PRO A 374 -31.53 -10.01 9.70
C PRO A 374 -32.18 -10.49 11.01
N ILE A 375 -33.48 -10.80 10.99
CA ILE A 375 -34.23 -11.21 12.18
C ILE A 375 -34.11 -12.73 12.41
N CYS A 376 -34.17 -13.52 11.34
CA CYS A 376 -34.23 -14.99 11.44
C CYS A 376 -33.03 -15.70 10.80
N PHE A 377 -32.08 -14.96 10.23
CA PHE A 377 -30.84 -15.46 9.60
C PHE A 377 -31.07 -16.57 8.55
N THR A 378 -32.24 -16.56 7.92
CA THR A 378 -32.61 -17.45 6.81
C THR A 378 -32.99 -16.62 5.60
N ILE A 379 -33.05 -17.23 4.41
CA ILE A 379 -33.36 -16.52 3.16
C ILE A 379 -34.59 -15.60 3.31
N SER A 380 -34.47 -14.36 2.83
CA SER A 380 -35.51 -13.33 2.90
C SER A 380 -36.67 -13.62 1.95
N TRP A 381 -37.42 -14.69 2.22
CA TRP A 381 -38.47 -15.16 1.33
C TRP A 381 -39.74 -14.31 1.42
N ARG A 382 -40.28 -13.94 0.23
CA ARG A 382 -41.29 -12.87 0.05
C ARG A 382 -40.89 -11.61 0.81
N PRO A 383 -39.75 -11.00 0.45
CA PRO A 383 -39.19 -9.92 1.23
C PRO A 383 -40.07 -8.68 1.16
N ILE A 384 -40.29 -8.06 2.31
CA ILE A 384 -41.00 -6.80 2.47
C ILE A 384 -39.96 -5.69 2.53
N ARG A 385 -40.03 -4.74 1.58
CA ARG A 385 -39.22 -3.52 1.61
C ARG A 385 -39.97 -2.43 2.37
N LEU A 386 -39.41 -2.06 3.52
CA LEU A 386 -39.92 -0.94 4.31
C LEU A 386 -39.63 0.40 3.61
N ARG A 387 -40.32 1.47 4.03
CA ARG A 387 -40.07 2.82 3.49
C ARG A 387 -38.61 3.26 3.66
N CYS A 388 -37.99 2.86 4.78
CA CYS A 388 -36.58 3.09 5.08
C CYS A 388 -35.59 2.29 4.20
N GLY A 389 -36.08 1.48 3.26
CA GLY A 389 -35.27 0.71 2.30
C GLY A 389 -34.84 -0.68 2.77
N HIS A 390 -34.93 -0.98 4.08
CA HIS A 390 -34.53 -2.26 4.66
C HIS A 390 -35.50 -3.41 4.28
N LEU A 391 -34.93 -4.62 4.12
CA LEU A 391 -35.63 -5.83 3.68
C LEU A 391 -35.71 -6.88 4.79
N PHE A 392 -36.88 -7.48 4.96
CA PHE A 392 -37.12 -8.61 5.87
C PHE A 392 -38.03 -9.64 5.23
N CYS A 393 -37.99 -10.91 5.66
CA CYS A 393 -38.95 -11.91 5.17
C CYS A 393 -40.37 -11.61 5.69
N ILE A 394 -41.39 -12.01 4.91
CA ILE A 394 -42.80 -11.74 5.24
C ILE A 394 -43.19 -12.21 6.64
N ARG A 395 -42.68 -13.37 7.07
CA ARG A 395 -43.03 -13.94 8.37
C ARG A 395 -42.51 -13.09 9.52
N CYS A 396 -41.26 -12.64 9.46
CA CYS A 396 -40.70 -11.76 10.49
C CYS A 396 -41.43 -10.42 10.55
N MET A 397 -41.86 -9.89 9.40
CA MET A 397 -42.65 -8.66 9.37
C MET A 397 -44.00 -8.83 10.10
N VAL A 398 -44.72 -9.91 9.81
CA VAL A 398 -46.01 -10.22 10.48
C VAL A 398 -45.83 -10.42 11.99
N VAL A 399 -44.74 -11.06 12.42
CA VAL A 399 -44.44 -11.22 13.85
C VAL A 399 -44.24 -9.85 14.52
N LEU A 400 -43.41 -8.98 13.93
CA LEU A 400 -43.17 -7.64 14.49
C LEU A 400 -44.46 -6.80 14.60
N GLN A 401 -45.31 -6.84 13.57
CA GLN A 401 -46.58 -6.12 13.58
C GLN A 401 -47.54 -6.64 14.66
N ARG A 402 -47.58 -7.95 14.90
CA ARG A 402 -48.41 -8.54 15.97
C ARG A 402 -47.89 -8.26 17.36
N GLU A 403 -46.57 -8.12 17.51
CA GLU A 403 -45.94 -7.70 18.76
C GLU A 403 -45.97 -6.19 18.97
N GLU A 404 -46.66 -5.43 18.10
CA GLU A 404 -46.75 -3.97 18.14
C GLU A 404 -45.39 -3.26 18.14
N LYS A 405 -44.38 -3.88 17.49
CA LYS A 405 -43.05 -3.30 17.29
C LYS A 405 -43.04 -2.50 15.98
N ASP A 406 -43.19 -1.20 16.11
CA ASP A 406 -43.25 -0.20 15.05
C ASP A 406 -41.89 0.20 14.44
N HIS A 407 -40.81 0.04 15.20
CA HIS A 407 -39.45 0.44 14.79
C HIS A 407 -38.76 -0.62 13.90
N CYS A 408 -38.09 -0.16 12.85
CA CYS A 408 -37.23 -1.00 12.02
C CYS A 408 -36.05 -1.57 12.84
N PRO A 409 -35.78 -2.89 12.81
CA PRO A 409 -34.67 -3.49 13.55
C PRO A 409 -33.26 -3.00 13.17
N LEU A 410 -33.10 -2.41 11.97
CA LEU A 410 -31.80 -1.96 11.47
C LEU A 410 -31.56 -0.46 11.71
N CYS A 411 -32.53 0.40 11.37
CA CYS A 411 -32.37 1.85 11.46
C CYS A 411 -33.24 2.52 12.54
N ARG A 412 -34.11 1.76 13.20
CA ARG A 412 -35.05 2.24 14.23
C ARG A 412 -36.06 3.28 13.73
N GLU A 413 -36.25 3.43 12.43
CA GLU A 413 -37.33 4.28 11.89
C GLU A 413 -38.71 3.62 12.10
N GLU A 414 -39.74 4.41 12.40
CA GLU A 414 -41.13 3.96 12.61
C GLU A 414 -41.81 3.68 11.26
N VAL A 415 -41.62 2.47 10.74
CA VAL A 415 -42.07 2.09 9.39
C VAL A 415 -42.70 0.71 9.33
N VAL A 416 -42.67 -0.08 10.41
CA VAL A 416 -43.12 -1.48 10.42
C VAL A 416 -44.63 -1.59 10.30
N MET A 417 -45.38 -0.76 11.02
CA MET A 417 -46.86 -0.84 11.08
C MET A 417 -47.55 -0.49 9.75
N GLU A 418 -46.85 0.20 8.86
CA GLU A 418 -47.37 0.63 7.57
C GLU A 418 -47.11 -0.40 6.46
N ALA A 419 -46.26 -1.38 6.73
CA ALA A 419 -45.88 -2.38 5.75
C ALA A 419 -47.07 -3.30 5.44
N THR A 420 -47.45 -3.37 4.17
CA THR A 420 -48.55 -4.22 3.69
C THR A 420 -48.06 -5.19 2.61
N GLU A 421 -48.96 -6.02 2.08
CA GLU A 421 -48.66 -6.90 0.95
C GLU A 421 -48.12 -6.15 -0.28
N LYS A 422 -48.48 -4.87 -0.43
CA LYS A 422 -47.99 -4.01 -1.53
C LYS A 422 -46.48 -3.76 -1.46
N ASN A 423 -45.88 -3.86 -0.28
CA ASN A 423 -44.46 -3.65 -0.02
C ASN A 423 -43.60 -4.89 -0.36
N ILE A 424 -44.21 -5.98 -0.83
CA ILE A 424 -43.45 -7.15 -1.30
C ILE A 424 -42.61 -6.76 -2.51
N ASP A 425 -41.29 -6.95 -2.39
CA ASP A 425 -40.37 -6.74 -3.50
C ASP A 425 -40.48 -7.89 -4.50
N LYS A 426 -41.33 -7.72 -5.51
CA LYS A 426 -41.55 -8.69 -6.59
C LYS A 426 -40.27 -8.98 -7.38
N THR A 427 -39.37 -8.01 -7.52
CA THR A 427 -38.11 -8.18 -8.24
C THR A 427 -37.20 -9.15 -7.48
N MET A 428 -37.08 -8.94 -6.16
CA MET A 428 -36.33 -9.83 -5.28
C MET A 428 -36.98 -11.22 -5.18
N VAL A 429 -38.32 -11.32 -5.13
CA VAL A 429 -39.02 -12.62 -5.18
C VAL A 429 -38.63 -13.42 -6.41
N LYS A 430 -38.65 -12.80 -7.59
CA LYS A 430 -38.26 -13.47 -8.84
C LYS A 430 -36.79 -13.90 -8.79
N PHE A 431 -35.91 -13.00 -8.35
CA PHE A 431 -34.48 -13.27 -8.22
C PHE A 431 -34.21 -14.46 -7.27
N LEU A 432 -34.80 -14.49 -6.08
CA LEU A 432 -34.60 -15.58 -5.12
C LEU A 432 -35.13 -16.91 -5.67
N LYS A 433 -36.29 -16.92 -6.34
CA LYS A 433 -36.80 -18.13 -7.01
C LYS A 433 -35.86 -18.63 -8.11
N ASP A 434 -35.20 -17.73 -8.83
CA ASP A 434 -34.35 -18.12 -9.95
C ASP A 434 -32.99 -18.65 -9.48
N ASN A 435 -32.42 -18.06 -8.41
CA ASN A 435 -31.05 -18.34 -7.96
C ASN A 435 -30.94 -19.28 -6.73
N PHE A 436 -31.99 -19.42 -5.90
CA PHE A 436 -31.97 -20.15 -4.62
C PHE A 436 -33.22 -21.02 -4.43
N LYS A 437 -33.53 -21.87 -5.42
CA LYS A 437 -34.80 -22.60 -5.51
C LYS A 437 -35.13 -23.44 -4.28
N ASP A 438 -34.14 -24.18 -3.79
CA ASP A 438 -34.38 -25.15 -2.73
C ASP A 438 -34.47 -24.46 -1.37
N ASP A 439 -33.66 -23.43 -1.10
CA ASP A 439 -33.78 -22.56 0.08
C ASP A 439 -35.14 -21.85 0.13
N VAL A 440 -35.61 -21.36 -1.02
CA VAL A 440 -36.93 -20.72 -1.15
C VAL A 440 -38.06 -21.69 -0.84
N LYS A 441 -38.01 -22.92 -1.35
CA LYS A 441 -39.05 -23.93 -1.08
C LYS A 441 -39.07 -24.30 0.40
N GLU A 442 -37.89 -24.52 0.98
CA GLU A 442 -37.79 -24.86 2.40
C GLU A 442 -38.29 -23.71 3.28
N LYS A 443 -37.95 -22.46 2.95
CA LYS A 443 -38.46 -21.31 3.68
C LYS A 443 -39.96 -21.09 3.49
N GLN A 444 -40.50 -21.34 2.31
CA GLN A 444 -41.94 -21.30 2.06
C GLN A 444 -42.68 -22.34 2.92
N ARG A 445 -42.16 -23.57 3.00
CA ARG A 445 -42.70 -24.63 3.86
C ARG A 445 -42.70 -24.20 5.33
N GLN A 446 -41.61 -23.63 5.82
CA GLN A 446 -41.53 -23.10 7.19
C GLN A 446 -42.56 -21.99 7.43
N ASN A 447 -42.76 -21.09 6.47
CA ASN A 447 -43.75 -20.03 6.57
C ASN A 447 -45.18 -20.58 6.61
N GLU A 448 -45.51 -21.60 5.81
CA GLU A 448 -46.83 -22.26 5.79
C GLU A 448 -47.13 -22.97 7.11
N ILE A 449 -46.15 -23.69 7.66
CA ILE A 449 -46.25 -24.33 8.98
C ILE A 449 -46.52 -23.26 10.05
N ALA A 450 -45.71 -22.19 10.08
CA ALA A 450 -45.86 -21.14 11.08
C ALA A 450 -47.21 -20.40 10.97
N ALA A 451 -47.69 -20.15 9.76
CA ALA A 451 -49.01 -19.55 9.54
C ALA A 451 -50.15 -20.48 9.98
N GLY A 452 -50.02 -21.80 9.74
CA GLY A 452 -50.97 -22.79 10.24
C GLY A 452 -51.02 -22.83 11.76
N ILE A 453 -49.86 -22.78 12.43
CA ILE A 453 -49.78 -22.69 13.90
C ILE A 453 -50.46 -21.41 14.41
N ASP A 454 -50.26 -20.27 13.73
CA ASP A 454 -50.90 -19.01 14.12
C ASP A 454 -52.43 -19.07 14.01
N GLN A 455 -52.94 -19.78 13.00
CA GLN A 455 -54.37 -19.85 12.70
C GLN A 455 -55.10 -20.92 13.51
N TRP A 456 -54.45 -22.06 13.77
CA TRP A 456 -55.07 -23.26 14.35
C TRP A 456 -54.46 -23.68 15.69
N GLY A 457 -53.47 -22.94 16.19
CA GLY A 457 -52.78 -23.20 17.46
C GLY A 457 -51.61 -24.19 17.36
N ALA A 458 -50.94 -24.40 18.50
CA ALA A 458 -49.72 -25.22 18.58
C ALA A 458 -49.92 -26.71 18.23
N ALA A 459 -51.16 -27.20 18.29
CA ALA A 459 -51.52 -28.58 17.93
C ALA A 459 -51.69 -28.80 16.41
N TYR A 460 -51.43 -27.79 15.58
CA TYR A 460 -51.54 -27.90 14.14
C TYR A 460 -50.49 -28.86 13.56
N GLU A 461 -50.96 -30.02 13.08
CA GLU A 461 -50.15 -30.98 12.31
C GLU A 461 -50.18 -30.63 10.82
N HIS A 462 -49.07 -30.11 10.29
CA HIS A 462 -48.97 -29.85 8.86
C HIS A 462 -48.88 -31.18 8.09
N ALA A 463 -49.63 -31.35 6.99
CA ALA A 463 -49.67 -32.59 6.20
C ALA A 463 -48.28 -33.09 5.70
N GLN A 464 -47.27 -32.22 5.66
CA GLN A 464 -45.88 -32.56 5.31
C GLN A 464 -44.95 -32.83 6.52
N MET A 465 -45.42 -32.64 7.76
CA MET A 465 -44.73 -33.13 8.97
C MET A 465 -44.94 -34.64 9.16
N GLN A 466 -46.04 -35.17 8.64
CA GLN A 466 -46.22 -36.60 8.49
C GLN A 466 -45.41 -37.06 7.27
N LYS A 467 -44.21 -37.61 7.50
CA LYS A 467 -43.60 -38.50 6.50
C LYS A 467 -44.65 -39.59 6.23
N CYS A 468 -45.19 -39.67 5.02
CA CYS A 468 -45.99 -40.81 4.61
C CYS A 468 -45.16 -42.08 4.84
N VAL A 469 -45.42 -42.78 5.94
CA VAL A 469 -45.07 -44.18 6.11
C VAL A 469 -46.16 -44.91 5.34
N VAL A 470 -45.92 -45.11 4.04
CA VAL A 470 -46.66 -46.12 3.29
C VAL A 470 -46.17 -47.46 3.86
N MET A 471 -47.00 -48.08 4.69
CA MET A 471 -46.80 -49.47 5.14
C MET A 471 -47.02 -50.45 3.99
#